data_AF-A0A519H9B0-F1
#
_entry.id   AF-A0A519H9B0-F1
#
_cell.length_a   1.000
_cell.length_b   1.000
_cell.length_c   1.000
_cell.angle_alpha   90.00
_cell.angle_beta   90.00
_cell.angle_gamma   90.00
#
_symmetry.space_group_name_H-M   'P 1'
#
loop_
_entity.id
_entity.type
_entity.pdbx_description
1 polymer ?
#
loop_
_entity_poly.entity_id
_entity_poly.type
_entity_poly.pdbx_seq_one_letter_code
_entity_poly.pdbx_strand_id
1 'polypeptide(L)' 'ETGSGLPVLAFRLRAVDGQVLSFFSTITSFGTPLDITLASLKVEHLFPTDEVTRLALMEGHAG' A
#
# COMPACT_ATOMS: atom_id res chain seq x y z
N GLU A 1 8.84 11.73 18.72
CA GLU A 1 9.53 10.45 18.50
C GLU A 1 9.78 10.33 17.00
N THR A 2 11.03 10.51 16.58
CA THR A 2 11.39 10.71 15.17
C THR A 2 11.54 9.37 14.49
N GLY A 3 10.48 8.91 13.80
CA GLY A 3 10.50 7.72 12.98
C GLY A 3 11.60 7.79 11.91
N SER A 4 12.34 6.68 11.78
CA SER A 4 13.44 6.44 10.84
C SER A 4 13.22 7.13 9.48
N GLY A 5 14.15 8.01 9.10
CA GLY A 5 14.10 8.91 7.93
C GLY A 5 14.28 8.23 6.57
N LEU A 6 13.60 7.11 6.34
CA LEU A 6 13.51 6.51 5.02
C LEU A 6 12.36 7.15 4.23
N PRO A 7 12.58 7.58 2.98
CA PRO A 7 11.49 8.12 2.17
C PRO A 7 10.51 6.99 1.81
N VAL A 8 9.28 7.10 2.32
CA VAL A 8 8.15 6.25 1.92
C VAL A 8 7.16 7.07 1.12
N LEU A 9 6.50 6.44 0.14
CA LEU A 9 5.38 7.06 -0.54
C LEU A 9 4.15 6.99 0.36
N ALA A 10 3.76 8.13 0.95
CA ALA A 10 2.54 8.27 1.72
C ALA A 10 1.47 9.02 0.91
N PHE A 11 0.22 8.57 0.98
CA PHE A 11 -0.88 9.16 0.24
C PHE A 11 -2.22 8.98 0.95
N ARG A 12 -3.22 9.74 0.49
CA ARG A 12 -4.61 9.65 0.96
C ARG A 12 -5.54 9.44 -0.21
N LEU A 13 -6.50 8.55 -0.05
CA LEU A 13 -7.56 8.27 -1.02
C LEU A 13 -8.92 8.62 -0.41
N ARG A 14 -9.87 9.05 -1.25
CA ARG A 14 -11.25 9.24 -0.84
C ARG A 14 -12.08 8.07 -1.38
N ALA A 15 -12.70 7.32 -0.48
CA ALA A 15 -13.61 6.23 -0.82
C ALA A 15 -14.95 6.77 -1.34
N VAL A 16 -15.73 5.89 -1.97
CA VAL A 16 -17.01 6.23 -2.61
C VAL A 16 -18.03 6.75 -1.60
N ASP A 17 -17.99 6.23 -0.37
CA ASP A 17 -18.82 6.66 0.76
C ASP A 17 -18.36 8.00 1.39
N GLY A 18 -17.29 8.59 0.87
CA GLY A 18 -16.73 9.86 1.32
C GLY A 18 -15.66 9.75 2.41
N GLN A 19 -15.39 8.56 2.96
CA GLN A 19 -14.31 8.34 3.92
C GLN A 19 -12.94 8.66 3.30
N VAL A 20 -12.02 9.18 4.12
CA VAL A 20 -10.64 9.43 3.71
C VAL A 20 -9.77 8.35 4.33
N LEU A 21 -9.09 7.59 3.48
CA LEU A 21 -8.20 6.49 3.86
C LEU A 21 -6.75 6.92 3.65
N SER A 22 -5.86 6.56 4.57
CA SER A 22 -4.46 6.98 4.59
C SER A 22 -3.51 5.78 4.52
N PHE A 23 -2.50 5.87 3.64
CA PHE A 23 -1.60 4.77 3.36
C PHE A 23 -0.15 5.22 3.23
N PHE A 24 0.76 4.28 3.47
CA PHE A 24 2.06 4.25 2.80
C PHE A 24 2.18 3.00 1.93
N SER A 25 2.95 3.05 0.84
CA SER A 25 3.17 1.88 -0.02
C SER A 25 4.61 1.38 -0.07
N THR A 26 4.72 0.08 -0.34
CA THR A 26 5.97 -0.59 -0.70
C THR A 26 5.77 -1.40 -1.97
N ILE A 27 6.82 -1.56 -2.78
CA ILE A 27 6.78 -2.35 -4.03
C ILE A 27 7.77 -3.50 -3.91
N THR A 28 7.25 -4.73 -3.93
CA THR A 28 8.04 -5.96 -4.01
C THR A 28 8.18 -6.36 -5.48
N SER A 29 9.40 -6.53 -5.98
CA SER A 29 9.64 -6.99 -7.36
C SER A 29 10.14 -8.44 -7.36
N PHE A 30 9.49 -9.30 -8.14
CA PHE A 30 9.89 -10.68 -8.40
C PHE A 30 10.49 -10.76 -9.80
N GLY A 31 11.75 -11.18 -9.88
CA GLY A 31 12.43 -11.42 -11.15
C GLY A 31 13.52 -12.46 -10.99
N THR A 32 13.80 -13.19 -12.07
CA THR A 32 15.09 -13.87 -12.26
C THR A 32 15.97 -12.95 -13.11
N PRO A 33 17.27 -12.81 -12.82
CA PRO A 33 18.14 -11.84 -13.51
C PRO A 33 18.43 -12.15 -14.99
N LEU A 34 17.70 -13.06 -15.64
CA LEU A 34 18.04 -13.56 -16.98
C LEU A 34 17.09 -13.20 -18.11
N ASP A 35 15.84 -12.78 -17.86
CA ASP A 35 14.90 -12.49 -18.95
C ASP A 35 14.32 -11.09 -18.85
N ILE A 36 14.95 -10.18 -19.59
CA ILE A 36 14.57 -8.77 -19.79
C ILE A 36 13.19 -8.63 -20.46
N THR A 37 12.57 -9.75 -20.90
CA THR A 37 11.28 -9.81 -21.60
C THR A 37 10.16 -10.49 -20.81
N LEU A 38 10.44 -11.18 -19.69
CA LEU A 38 9.39 -11.65 -18.78
C LEU A 38 9.01 -10.47 -17.90
N ALA A 39 7.75 -10.03 -17.99
CA ALA A 39 7.22 -8.95 -17.18
C ALA A 39 7.56 -9.22 -15.70
N SER A 40 8.47 -8.42 -15.13
CA SER A 40 8.81 -8.55 -13.72
C SER A 40 7.52 -8.39 -12.93
N LEU A 41 7.12 -9.43 -12.19
CA LEU A 41 5.94 -9.33 -11.35
C LEU A 41 6.25 -8.34 -10.23
N LYS A 42 5.43 -7.31 -10.09
CA LYS A 42 5.54 -6.34 -9.00
C LYS A 42 4.27 -6.40 -8.17
N VAL A 43 4.42 -6.50 -6.86
CA VAL A 43 3.32 -6.43 -5.90
C VAL A 43 3.46 -5.14 -5.13
N GLU A 44 2.45 -4.28 -5.23
CA GLU A 44 2.36 -3.08 -4.40
C GLU A 44 1.52 -3.38 -3.16
N HIS A 45 2.07 -3.05 -1.99
CA HIS A 45 1.41 -3.19 -0.71
C HIS A 45 0.97 -1.81 -0.24
N LEU A 46 -0.29 -1.68 0.17
CA LEU A 46 -0.84 -0.46 0.75
C LEU A 46 -1.09 -0.71 2.24
N PHE A 47 -0.29 -0.09 3.10
CA PHE A 47 -0.40 -0.26 4.54
C PHE A 47 -1.16 0.91 5.17
N PRO A 48 -2.18 0.66 6.00
CA PRO A 48 -2.92 1.71 6.66
C PRO A 48 -2.00 2.51 7.60
N THR A 49 -2.06 3.83 7.53
CA THR A 49 -1.28 4.72 8.44
C THR A 49 -2.04 5.13 9.70
N ASP A 50 -3.33 4.82 9.79
CA ASP A 50 -4.15 5.06 10.98
C ASP A 50 -5.18 3.94 11.22
N GLU A 51 -5.72 3.95 12.45
CA GLU A 51 -6.67 2.95 12.93
C GLU A 51 -8.01 2.99 12.18
N VAL A 52 -8.45 4.18 11.77
CA VAL A 52 -9.70 4.37 11.02
C VAL A 52 -9.59 3.65 9.67
N THR A 53 -8.48 3.83 8.97
CA THR A 53 -8.20 3.17 7.69
C THR A 53 -8.07 1.66 7.86
N ARG A 54 -7.43 1.20 8.94
CA ARG A 54 -7.31 -0.24 9.26
C ARG A 54 -8.68 -0.89 9.46
N LEU A 55 -9.56 -0.27 10.22
CA LEU A 55 -10.91 -0.78 10.49
C LEU A 55 -11.75 -0.82 9.21
N ALA A 56 -11.74 0.26 8.41
CA ALA A 56 -12.47 0.31 7.14
C ALA A 56 -12.06 -0.83 6.17
N LEU A 57 -10.77 -1.18 6.13
CA LEU A 57 -10.29 -2.32 5.32
C LEU A 57 -10.78 -3.68 5.82
N MET A 58 -10.94 -3.86 7.13
CA MET A 58 -11.45 -5.11 7.70
C MET A 58 -12.94 -5.30 7.44
N GLU A 59 -13.71 -4.21 7.48
CA GLU A 59 -15.15 -4.22 7.17
C GLU A 59 -15.39 -4.57 5.69
N GLY A 60 -14.60 -4.02 4.77
CA GLY A 60 -14.72 -4.30 3.33
C GLY A 60 -14.31 -5.71 2.90
N HIS A 61 -13.58 -6.46 3.73
CA HIS A 61 -13.17 -7.85 3.47
C HIS A 61 -14.25 -8.88 3.85
N ALA A 62 -15.28 -8.47 4.59
CA ALA A 62 -16.32 -9.34 5.14
C ALA A 62 -17.55 -9.52 4.20
N GLY A 63 -17.41 -9.23 2.91
CA GLY A 63 -18.41 -9.49 1.86
C GLY A 63 -17.86 -10.43 0.79
#